data_AF-G2QGW8-F1
#
_entry.id   AF-G2QGW8-F1
#
_cell.length_a   1.000
_cell.length_b   1.000
_cell.length_c   1.000
_cell.angle_alpha   90.00
_cell.angle_beta   90.00
_cell.angle_gamma   90.00
#
_symmetry.space_group_name_H-M   'P 1'
#
loop_
_entity.id
_entity.type
_entity.pdbx_description
1 polymer ?
#
loop_
_entity_poly.entity_id
_entity_poly.type
_entity_poly.pdbx_seq_one_letter_code
_entity_poly.pdbx_strand_id
1 'polypeptide(L)'
;MPETQFNADDRLRNRKPIPAPVPAYLPTAGSPLTVDTELYSSIQQAPRVLVEEFTLPIRSGKAWKAEAGSIIRISTPVGPQVGDLNIWNAHNPRERFWASRTRQLHASHVSTYDRLWSCLPYMRPLVTIISDTLAWYGEDEHGGRVHDLLGTRCDPYINSVLSGGQYDFHCHSNLTRAVLPFGLSESDVHDVINIFQVTGLDAKGRYFMNPCPAESGDHIEFLAEQDVLMALSTLSIRPRHRCHGII
;
A
#
# COMPACT_ATOMS: atom_id res chain seq x y z
N MET A 1 34.37 26.13 33.64
CA MET A 1 33.27 26.92 33.06
C MET A 1 32.01 26.09 33.20
N PRO A 2 30.92 26.60 33.84
CA PRO A 2 29.72 25.79 33.99
C PRO A 2 28.97 25.75 32.65
N GLU A 3 28.72 24.55 32.15
CA GLU A 3 27.85 24.32 31.00
C GLU A 3 26.47 24.90 31.30
N THR A 4 26.05 25.90 30.53
CA THR A 4 24.66 26.37 30.50
C THR A 4 23.78 25.22 30.02
N GLN A 5 23.31 24.42 30.98
CA GLN A 5 22.31 23.40 30.80
C GLN A 5 20.99 24.11 30.50
N PHE A 6 20.76 24.45 29.22
CA PHE A 6 19.50 25.04 28.79
C PHE A 6 18.37 24.05 29.13
N ASN A 7 17.60 24.37 30.16
CA ASN A 7 16.46 23.58 30.63
C ASN A 7 15.47 23.37 29.47
N ALA A 8 15.06 22.12 29.24
CA ALA A 8 14.11 21.77 28.18
C ALA A 8 12.78 22.55 28.32
N ASP A 9 12.35 22.84 29.55
CA ASP A 9 11.16 23.63 29.82
C ASP A 9 11.31 25.07 29.36
N ASP A 10 12.49 25.67 29.54
CA ASP A 10 12.79 27.01 29.04
C ASP A 10 12.79 27.04 27.52
N ARG A 11 13.32 25.99 26.88
CA ARG A 11 13.29 25.87 25.42
C ARG A 11 11.87 25.71 24.88
N LEU A 12 11.00 24.98 25.59
CA LEU A 12 9.60 24.81 25.21
C LEU A 12 8.80 26.11 25.40
N ARG A 13 8.96 26.78 26.55
CA ARG A 13 8.33 28.09 26.83
C ARG A 13 8.75 29.17 25.84
N ASN A 14 10.03 29.18 25.47
CA ASN A 14 10.59 30.15 24.53
C ASN A 14 10.43 29.75 23.05
N ARG A 15 9.77 28.61 22.75
CA ARG A 15 9.52 28.20 21.37
C ARG A 15 8.59 29.20 20.70
N LYS A 16 9.12 29.95 19.74
CA LYS A 16 8.33 30.87 18.92
C LYS A 16 7.18 30.12 18.24
N PRO A 17 6.01 30.76 18.02
CA PRO A 17 4.94 30.17 17.23
C PRO A 17 5.47 29.68 15.89
N ILE A 18 5.14 28.44 15.55
CA ILE A 18 5.49 27.84 14.25
C ILE A 18 4.32 28.13 13.30
N PRO A 19 4.57 28.71 12.12
CA PRO A 19 3.53 28.89 11.10
C PRO A 19 2.88 27.56 10.70
N ALA A 20 1.68 27.62 10.10
CA ALA A 20 1.06 26.44 9.53
C ALA A 20 2.02 25.77 8.52
N PRO A 21 2.31 24.46 8.66
CA PRO A 21 3.23 23.78 7.78
C PRO A 21 2.64 23.63 6.38
N VAL A 22 3.51 23.68 5.37
CA VAL A 22 3.18 23.39 3.96
C VAL A 22 3.76 22.01 3.63
N PRO A 23 3.03 21.14 2.91
CA PRO A 23 3.57 19.86 2.46
C PRO A 23 4.88 20.02 1.68
N ALA A 24 5.83 19.11 1.94
CA ALA A 24 7.18 19.20 1.37
C ALA A 24 7.22 18.96 -0.15
N TYR A 25 6.29 18.16 -0.66
CA TYR A 25 6.15 17.84 -2.07
C TYR A 25 4.72 18.18 -2.47
N LEU A 26 4.56 19.20 -3.31
CA LEU A 26 3.28 19.57 -3.91
C LEU A 26 3.41 19.42 -5.43
N PRO A 27 2.37 18.95 -6.14
CA PRO A 27 2.35 18.98 -7.58
C PRO A 27 2.45 20.44 -8.06
N THR A 28 3.53 20.76 -8.77
CA THR A 28 3.69 22.02 -9.51
C THR A 28 3.50 21.74 -11.00
N ALA A 29 3.09 22.74 -11.79
CA ALA A 29 2.92 22.56 -13.24
C ALA A 29 4.20 21.98 -13.88
N GLY A 30 4.06 20.84 -14.58
CA GLY A 30 5.17 20.11 -15.19
C GLY A 30 5.95 19.18 -14.26
N SER A 31 5.56 19.07 -12.98
CA SER A 31 6.15 18.11 -12.05
C SER A 31 5.74 16.68 -12.43
N PRO A 32 6.60 15.67 -12.20
CA PRO A 32 6.23 14.26 -12.25
C PRO A 32 5.13 13.85 -11.27
N LEU A 33 4.71 14.75 -10.36
CA LEU A 33 3.55 14.56 -9.49
C LEU A 33 2.25 15.06 -10.11
N THR A 34 2.31 15.85 -11.18
CA THR A 34 1.15 16.17 -11.99
C THR A 34 0.85 14.97 -12.89
N VAL A 35 -0.40 14.52 -12.83
CA VAL A 35 -0.90 13.40 -13.64
C VAL A 35 -1.81 13.96 -14.73
N ASP A 36 -1.64 13.48 -15.95
CA ASP A 36 -2.54 13.77 -17.06
C ASP A 36 -3.85 13.02 -16.87
N THR A 37 -4.77 13.61 -16.11
CA THR A 37 -6.03 12.95 -15.71
C THR A 37 -6.88 12.55 -16.90
N GLU A 38 -6.83 13.29 -18.01
CA GLU A 38 -7.55 12.97 -19.24
C GLU A 38 -6.99 11.71 -19.89
N LEU A 39 -5.66 11.62 -20.00
CA LEU A 39 -4.98 10.43 -20.52
C LEU A 39 -5.33 9.18 -19.69
N TYR A 40 -5.14 9.21 -18.36
CA TYR A 40 -5.39 8.03 -17.52
C TYR A 40 -6.88 7.64 -17.48
N SER A 41 -7.80 8.62 -17.52
CA SER A 41 -9.24 8.35 -17.65
C SER A 41 -9.56 7.65 -18.98
N SER A 42 -8.96 8.11 -20.08
CA SER A 42 -9.15 7.50 -21.40
C SER A 42 -8.61 6.07 -21.45
N ILE A 43 -7.48 5.80 -20.78
CA ILE A 43 -6.90 4.45 -20.66
C ILE A 43 -7.84 3.55 -19.84
N GLN A 44 -8.37 4.05 -18.73
CA GLN A 44 -9.27 3.31 -17.87
C GLN A 44 -10.55 2.89 -18.60
N GLN A 45 -11.07 3.74 -19.48
CA GLN A 45 -12.30 3.50 -20.26
C GLN A 45 -12.05 2.77 -21.58
N ALA A 46 -10.79 2.55 -21.98
CA ALA A 46 -10.46 1.95 -23.25
C ALA A 46 -10.99 0.50 -23.36
N PRO A 47 -11.39 0.04 -24.55
CA PRO A 47 -11.69 -1.37 -24.77
C PRO A 47 -10.51 -2.25 -24.37
N ARG A 48 -10.78 -3.31 -23.61
CA ARG A 48 -9.75 -4.21 -23.06
C ARG A 48 -10.14 -5.67 -23.25
N VAL A 49 -9.12 -6.52 -23.36
CA VAL A 49 -9.24 -7.98 -23.44
C VAL A 49 -8.68 -8.58 -22.17
N LEU A 50 -9.40 -9.53 -21.57
CA LEU A 50 -8.93 -10.25 -20.39
C LEU A 50 -7.76 -11.16 -20.78
N VAL A 51 -6.63 -11.00 -20.10
CA VAL A 51 -5.41 -11.80 -20.32
C VAL A 51 -5.31 -12.95 -19.32
N GLU A 52 -5.49 -12.67 -18.04
CA GLU A 52 -5.47 -13.67 -16.96
C GLU A 52 -6.49 -13.26 -15.88
N GLU A 53 -7.11 -14.25 -15.26
CA GLU A 53 -7.96 -14.09 -14.08
C GLU A 53 -7.65 -15.21 -13.09
N PHE A 54 -7.58 -14.89 -11.80
CA PHE A 54 -7.44 -15.90 -10.76
C PHE A 54 -7.88 -15.42 -9.39
N THR A 55 -8.24 -16.42 -8.62
CA THR A 55 -8.61 -16.43 -7.21
C THR A 55 -7.41 -16.45 -6.29
N LEU A 56 -7.34 -15.58 -5.27
CA LEU A 56 -6.47 -15.86 -4.11
C LEU A 56 -7.31 -16.41 -2.96
N PRO A 57 -7.08 -17.66 -2.52
CA PRO A 57 -7.65 -18.16 -1.28
C PRO A 57 -7.31 -17.27 -0.08
N ILE A 58 -8.18 -17.24 0.92
CA ILE A 58 -7.92 -16.53 2.19
C ILE A 58 -6.65 -17.11 2.86
N ARG A 59 -5.81 -16.24 3.43
CA ARG A 59 -4.51 -16.61 4.05
C ARG A 59 -3.52 -17.23 3.07
N SER A 60 -3.57 -16.83 1.80
CA SER A 60 -2.60 -17.27 0.79
C SER A 60 -1.93 -16.10 0.11
N GLY A 61 -0.86 -16.38 -0.63
CA GLY A 61 -0.22 -15.40 -1.50
C GLY A 61 -0.01 -15.98 -2.89
N LYS A 62 -0.12 -15.12 -3.91
CA LYS A 62 0.23 -15.44 -5.30
C LYS A 62 0.99 -14.27 -5.91
N ALA A 63 1.98 -14.59 -6.73
CA ALA A 63 2.71 -13.63 -7.54
C ALA A 63 2.45 -13.88 -9.03
N TRP A 64 2.45 -12.81 -9.81
CA TRP A 64 2.17 -12.83 -11.25
C TRP A 64 2.87 -11.65 -11.94
N LYS A 65 3.11 -11.79 -13.24
CA LYS A 65 3.68 -10.71 -14.07
C LYS A 65 2.57 -9.98 -14.81
N ALA A 66 2.77 -8.68 -15.03
CA ALA A 66 1.97 -7.89 -15.95
C ALA A 66 2.91 -7.02 -16.79
N GLU A 67 2.66 -6.99 -18.09
CA GLU A 67 3.45 -6.18 -19.04
C GLU A 67 3.06 -4.69 -18.93
N ALA A 68 3.98 -3.80 -19.27
CA ALA A 68 3.70 -2.37 -19.37
C ALA A 68 2.48 -2.09 -20.25
N GLY A 69 1.60 -1.20 -19.80
CA GLY A 69 0.32 -0.90 -20.46
C GLY A 69 -0.84 -1.82 -20.04
N SER A 70 -0.58 -2.90 -19.29
CA SER A 70 -1.64 -3.75 -18.74
C SER A 70 -2.43 -3.03 -17.65
N ILE A 71 -3.74 -3.30 -17.58
CA ILE A 71 -4.58 -2.89 -16.45
C ILE A 71 -4.74 -4.08 -15.50
N ILE A 72 -4.33 -3.89 -14.25
CA ILE A 72 -4.47 -4.89 -13.18
C ILE A 72 -5.61 -4.44 -12.28
N ARG A 73 -6.66 -5.26 -12.19
CA ARG A 73 -7.77 -5.07 -11.24
C ARG A 73 -7.61 -6.03 -10.08
N ILE A 74 -7.66 -5.51 -8.85
CA ILE A 74 -7.79 -6.31 -7.64
C ILE A 74 -9.15 -6.01 -7.03
N SER A 75 -9.93 -7.05 -6.72
CA SER A 75 -11.33 -6.91 -6.28
C SER A 75 -11.67 -7.78 -5.08
N THR A 76 -12.80 -7.47 -4.43
CA THR A 76 -13.39 -8.19 -3.31
C THR A 76 -14.70 -8.86 -3.74
N PRO A 77 -14.71 -10.04 -4.38
CA PRO A 77 -15.94 -10.56 -5.00
C PRO A 77 -16.97 -11.08 -3.98
N VAL A 78 -16.56 -11.49 -2.77
CA VAL A 78 -17.48 -12.00 -1.75
C VAL A 78 -17.83 -10.95 -0.69
N GLY A 79 -16.95 -9.98 -0.45
CA GLY A 79 -17.12 -8.97 0.60
C GLY A 79 -15.78 -8.57 1.24
N PRO A 80 -15.80 -7.98 2.46
CA PRO A 80 -14.65 -7.32 3.04
C PRO A 80 -13.41 -8.22 3.15
N GLN A 81 -12.35 -7.82 2.45
CA GLN A 81 -11.06 -8.51 2.47
C GLN A 81 -9.96 -7.50 2.17
N VAL A 82 -8.96 -7.42 3.05
CA VAL A 82 -7.77 -6.57 2.84
C VAL A 82 -6.66 -7.38 2.18
N GLY A 83 -5.77 -6.69 1.46
CA GLY A 83 -4.64 -7.31 0.77
C GLY A 83 -3.33 -6.57 1.00
N ASP A 84 -2.26 -7.33 1.15
CA ASP A 84 -0.90 -6.82 1.27
C ASP A 84 -0.21 -7.01 -0.08
N LEU A 85 0.10 -5.93 -0.78
CA LEU A 85 0.65 -5.96 -2.14
C LEU A 85 2.12 -5.49 -2.17
N ASN A 86 2.97 -6.29 -2.80
CA ASN A 86 4.32 -5.92 -3.20
C ASN A 86 4.43 -5.85 -4.73
N ILE A 87 5.31 -4.96 -5.21
CA ILE A 87 5.50 -4.71 -6.64
C ILE A 87 7.00 -4.56 -6.91
N TRP A 88 7.49 -5.27 -7.91
CA TRP A 88 8.85 -5.21 -8.43
C TRP A 88 8.82 -4.89 -9.92
N ASN A 89 9.91 -4.33 -10.45
CA ASN A 89 10.16 -4.41 -11.89
C ASN A 89 10.37 -5.90 -12.28
N ALA A 90 9.67 -6.37 -13.31
CA ALA A 90 9.66 -7.78 -13.71
C ALA A 90 11.02 -8.33 -14.17
N HIS A 91 11.92 -7.43 -14.59
CA HIS A 91 13.25 -7.74 -15.12
C HIS A 91 14.37 -7.40 -14.13
N ASN A 92 14.05 -6.70 -13.04
CA ASN A 92 15.03 -6.29 -12.03
C ASN A 92 14.41 -6.19 -10.63
N PRO A 93 14.43 -7.28 -9.83
CA PRO A 93 13.87 -7.29 -8.48
C PRO A 93 14.52 -6.31 -7.49
N ARG A 94 15.69 -5.73 -7.84
CA ARG A 94 16.27 -4.65 -7.03
C ARG A 94 15.46 -3.37 -7.13
N GLU A 95 14.78 -3.12 -8.25
CA GLU A 95 13.80 -2.07 -8.41
C GLU A 95 12.44 -2.56 -7.89
N ARG A 96 12.01 -2.01 -6.76
CA ARG A 96 10.79 -2.41 -6.07
C ARG A 96 10.08 -1.24 -5.44
N PHE A 97 8.81 -1.43 -5.12
CA PHE A 97 7.96 -0.41 -4.54
C PHE A 97 8.55 0.17 -3.25
N TRP A 98 8.40 1.48 -3.07
CA TRP A 98 8.90 2.23 -1.93
C TRP A 98 7.77 3.00 -1.24
N ALA A 99 7.11 2.35 -0.27
CA ALA A 99 5.98 2.88 0.48
C ALA A 99 6.28 4.25 1.11
N SER A 100 7.41 4.38 1.83
CA SER A 100 7.75 5.63 2.52
C SER A 100 7.96 6.82 1.59
N ARG A 101 8.53 6.61 0.40
CA ARG A 101 8.71 7.68 -0.60
C ARG A 101 7.41 8.02 -1.29
N THR A 102 6.62 7.00 -1.64
CA THR A 102 5.27 7.20 -2.17
C THR A 102 4.43 8.03 -1.20
N ARG A 103 4.52 7.73 0.10
CA ARG A 103 3.86 8.49 1.16
C ARG A 103 4.33 9.94 1.26
N GLN A 104 5.60 10.22 1.02
CA GLN A 104 6.12 11.59 1.00
C GLN A 104 5.64 12.39 -0.21
N LEU A 105 5.48 11.72 -1.35
CA LEU A 105 5.08 12.35 -2.61
C LEU A 105 3.57 12.55 -2.73
N HIS A 106 2.78 11.66 -2.12
CA HIS A 106 1.32 11.65 -2.16
C HIS A 106 0.73 11.94 -0.77
N ALA A 107 0.40 10.90 -0.01
CA ALA A 107 -0.13 11.01 1.34
C ALA A 107 0.05 9.67 2.11
N SER A 108 -0.47 9.59 3.34
CA SER A 108 -0.49 8.35 4.13
C SER A 108 -1.25 7.20 3.46
N HIS A 109 -2.15 7.54 2.55
CA HIS A 109 -3.02 6.65 1.80
C HIS A 109 -3.07 7.14 0.36
N VAL A 110 -3.35 6.24 -0.57
CA VAL A 110 -3.32 6.52 -2.01
C VAL A 110 -4.65 6.15 -2.67
N SER A 111 -5.02 6.89 -3.71
CA SER A 111 -6.22 6.62 -4.51
C SER A 111 -5.95 6.95 -5.98
N THR A 112 -7.02 7.08 -6.76
CA THR A 112 -6.97 7.35 -8.20
C THR A 112 -6.02 8.50 -8.53
N TYR A 113 -5.19 8.30 -9.55
CA TYR A 113 -4.09 9.14 -10.04
C TYR A 113 -2.81 9.14 -9.20
N ASP A 114 -2.78 8.54 -8.01
CA ASP A 114 -1.53 8.37 -7.29
C ASP A 114 -0.67 7.29 -7.94
N ARG A 115 0.65 7.48 -7.86
CA ARG A 115 1.66 6.61 -8.46
C ARG A 115 2.37 5.84 -7.38
N LEU A 116 2.64 4.56 -7.60
CA LEU A 116 3.45 3.75 -6.70
C LEU A 116 4.90 3.77 -7.20
N TRP A 117 5.77 4.44 -6.45
CA TRP A 117 7.14 4.75 -6.88
C TRP A 117 8.12 3.65 -6.50
N SER A 118 9.10 3.39 -7.37
CA SER A 118 10.21 2.49 -7.09
C SER A 118 11.28 3.12 -6.18
N CYS A 119 12.07 2.27 -5.54
CA CYS A 119 13.15 2.65 -4.63
C CYS A 119 14.34 3.32 -5.34
N LEU A 120 15.31 3.82 -4.56
CA LEU A 120 16.58 4.30 -5.08
C LEU A 120 17.45 3.13 -5.62
N PRO A 121 18.21 3.34 -6.70
CA PRO A 121 18.42 4.60 -7.43
C PRO A 121 17.41 4.84 -8.58
N TYR A 122 16.33 4.07 -8.68
CA TYR A 122 15.44 4.05 -9.84
C TYR A 122 14.44 5.20 -9.85
N MET A 123 13.70 5.40 -8.75
CA MET A 123 12.80 6.54 -8.52
C MET A 123 11.87 6.87 -9.69
N ARG A 124 11.11 5.89 -10.14
CA ARG A 124 10.11 6.05 -11.20
C ARG A 124 8.82 5.29 -10.89
N PRO A 125 7.68 5.65 -11.50
CA PRO A 125 6.42 4.94 -11.30
C PRO A 125 6.53 3.47 -11.74
N LEU A 126 6.09 2.54 -10.89
CA LEU A 126 5.89 1.13 -11.26
C LEU A 126 4.48 0.93 -11.79
N VAL A 127 3.50 1.53 -11.10
CA VAL A 127 2.09 1.53 -11.48
C VAL A 127 1.44 2.86 -11.12
N THR A 128 0.34 3.18 -11.78
CA THR A 128 -0.54 4.32 -11.45
C THR A 128 -1.94 3.81 -11.16
N ILE A 129 -2.57 4.28 -10.08
CA ILE A 129 -3.96 3.92 -9.76
C ILE A 129 -4.88 4.67 -10.75
N ILE A 130 -5.75 3.95 -11.45
CA ILE A 130 -6.64 4.53 -12.47
C ILE A 130 -8.12 4.45 -12.09
N SER A 131 -8.46 3.61 -11.10
CA SER A 131 -9.81 3.53 -10.54
C SER A 131 -9.73 3.01 -9.10
N ASP A 132 -10.55 3.58 -8.23
CA ASP A 132 -10.71 3.15 -6.85
C ASP A 132 -12.18 3.31 -6.45
N THR A 133 -12.90 2.20 -6.29
CA THR A 133 -14.32 2.24 -5.92
C THR A 133 -14.54 2.67 -4.48
N LEU A 134 -13.51 2.67 -3.63
CA LEU A 134 -13.57 3.11 -2.23
C LEU A 134 -13.12 4.57 -2.04
N ALA A 135 -12.84 5.30 -3.12
CA ALA A 135 -12.44 6.70 -3.05
C ALA A 135 -13.45 7.59 -2.29
N TRP A 136 -14.74 7.20 -2.28
CA TRP A 136 -15.79 7.89 -1.53
C TRP A 136 -15.57 7.86 -0.01
N TYR A 137 -14.78 6.92 0.52
CA TYR A 137 -14.53 6.77 1.95
C TYR A 137 -13.88 8.02 2.54
N GLY A 138 -13.01 8.70 1.78
CA GLY A 138 -12.36 9.92 2.21
C GLY A 138 -11.59 9.73 3.52
N GLU A 139 -11.88 10.58 4.50
CA GLU A 139 -11.33 10.53 5.86
C GLU A 139 -12.48 10.38 6.87
N ASP A 140 -12.38 9.39 7.76
CA ASP A 140 -13.33 9.18 8.86
C ASP A 140 -13.11 10.17 10.03
N GLU A 141 -14.02 10.19 11.01
CA GLU A 141 -13.97 11.08 12.18
C GLU A 141 -12.75 10.87 13.10
N HIS A 142 -12.01 9.79 12.89
CA HIS A 142 -10.80 9.41 13.63
C HIS A 142 -9.52 9.59 12.79
N GLY A 143 -9.63 10.10 11.56
CA GLY A 143 -8.51 10.31 10.64
C GLY A 143 -8.17 9.07 9.79
N GLY A 144 -9.01 8.05 9.82
CA GLY A 144 -8.87 6.81 9.08
C GLY A 144 -9.15 6.99 7.59
N ARG A 145 -8.40 6.30 6.73
CA ARG A 145 -8.56 6.28 5.27
C ARG A 145 -8.25 4.89 4.71
N VAL A 146 -8.66 4.60 3.47
CA VAL A 146 -8.40 3.31 2.78
C VAL A 146 -7.09 3.30 1.99
N HIS A 147 -6.49 2.13 1.76
CA HIS A 147 -5.28 1.90 0.94
C HIS A 147 -4.02 2.52 1.55
N ASP A 148 -3.59 1.98 2.68
CA ASP A 148 -2.54 2.62 3.48
C ASP A 148 -1.10 2.35 3.02
N LEU A 149 -0.25 3.34 3.30
CA LEU A 149 1.21 3.30 3.20
C LEU A 149 1.88 3.48 4.57
N LEU A 150 1.13 3.35 5.67
CA LEU A 150 1.59 3.57 7.04
C LEU A 150 2.13 2.27 7.64
N GLY A 151 1.44 1.17 7.39
CA GLY A 151 1.77 -0.15 7.86
C GLY A 151 2.94 -0.77 7.08
N THR A 152 3.39 -1.91 7.58
CA THR A 152 4.42 -2.74 6.93
C THR A 152 3.78 -3.95 6.28
N ARG A 153 3.36 -4.91 7.10
CA ARG A 153 2.63 -6.15 6.82
C ARG A 153 2.51 -6.89 8.14
N CYS A 154 1.53 -7.78 8.29
CA CYS A 154 1.60 -8.70 9.43
C CYS A 154 2.74 -9.71 9.21
N ASP A 155 3.55 -9.93 10.24
CA ASP A 155 4.74 -10.77 10.17
C ASP A 155 4.86 -11.68 11.41
N PRO A 156 5.48 -12.87 11.26
CA PRO A 156 5.61 -13.85 12.34
C PRO A 156 6.53 -13.35 13.46
N TYR A 157 7.44 -12.42 13.17
CA TYR A 157 8.44 -11.95 14.11
C TYR A 157 7.81 -11.02 15.15
N ILE A 158 6.92 -10.12 14.74
CA ILE A 158 6.12 -9.31 15.65
C ILE A 158 5.19 -10.18 16.50
N ASN A 159 4.57 -11.21 15.93
CA ASN A 159 3.75 -12.15 16.70
C ASN A 159 4.60 -12.91 17.74
N SER A 160 5.79 -13.37 17.36
CA SER A 160 6.73 -14.02 18.28
C SER A 160 7.16 -13.09 19.42
N VAL A 161 7.46 -11.82 19.12
CA VAL A 161 7.85 -10.80 20.11
C VAL A 161 6.69 -10.41 21.03
N LEU A 162 5.46 -10.31 20.52
CA LEU A 162 4.30 -9.83 21.27
C LEU A 162 3.51 -10.93 21.98
N SER A 163 3.51 -12.16 21.47
CA SER A 163 2.63 -13.25 21.93
C SER A 163 3.35 -14.58 22.15
N GLY A 164 4.64 -14.69 21.84
CA GLY A 164 5.47 -15.88 22.12
C GLY A 164 5.12 -17.13 21.30
N GLY A 165 4.21 -17.04 20.34
CA GLY A 165 3.80 -18.15 19.48
C GLY A 165 4.53 -18.17 18.13
N GLN A 166 4.77 -19.36 17.59
CA GLN A 166 5.15 -19.55 16.18
C GLN A 166 3.88 -19.79 15.36
N TYR A 167 3.61 -18.90 14.40
CA TYR A 167 2.49 -19.02 13.47
C TYR A 167 2.98 -18.64 12.08
N ASP A 168 2.76 -19.48 11.06
CA ASP A 168 3.42 -19.35 9.74
C ASP A 168 2.51 -18.85 8.60
N PHE A 169 1.28 -18.44 8.94
CA PHE A 169 0.29 -17.90 7.99
C PHE A 169 0.13 -16.38 8.16
N HIS A 170 1.26 -15.68 8.11
CA HIS A 170 1.32 -14.22 8.03
C HIS A 170 1.56 -13.75 6.60
N CYS A 171 1.22 -12.48 6.31
CA CYS A 171 1.41 -11.89 4.99
C CYS A 171 2.86 -11.95 4.53
N HIS A 172 3.80 -11.71 5.42
CA HIS A 172 5.21 -11.84 5.08
C HIS A 172 5.58 -13.24 4.57
N SER A 173 5.09 -14.30 5.24
CA SER A 173 5.34 -15.68 4.83
C SER A 173 4.62 -16.04 3.52
N ASN A 174 3.39 -15.53 3.33
CA ASN A 174 2.63 -15.71 2.09
C ASN A 174 3.33 -15.06 0.89
N LEU A 175 3.75 -13.79 1.03
CA LEU A 175 4.48 -13.07 -0.01
C LEU A 175 5.81 -13.76 -0.33
N THR A 176 6.56 -14.17 0.70
CA THR A 176 7.81 -14.90 0.52
C THR A 176 7.60 -16.16 -0.32
N ARG A 177 6.64 -17.02 0.06
CA ARG A 177 6.31 -18.23 -0.70
C ARG A 177 5.86 -17.93 -2.12
N ALA A 178 5.09 -16.86 -2.31
CA ALA A 178 4.56 -16.47 -3.62
C ALA A 178 5.67 -16.08 -4.61
N VAL A 179 6.77 -15.49 -4.13
CA VAL A 179 7.85 -15.00 -5.00
C VAL A 179 8.99 -15.99 -5.23
N LEU A 180 9.08 -17.07 -4.45
CA LEU A 180 10.10 -18.13 -4.65
C LEU A 180 10.14 -18.67 -6.09
N PRO A 181 9.01 -18.97 -6.76
CA PRO A 181 9.03 -19.46 -8.15
C PRO A 181 9.61 -18.47 -9.16
N PHE A 182 9.68 -17.18 -8.80
CA PHE A 182 10.25 -16.11 -9.62
C PHE A 182 11.74 -15.87 -9.33
N GLY A 183 12.36 -16.68 -8.49
CA GLY A 183 13.78 -16.57 -8.13
C GLY A 183 14.08 -15.50 -7.08
N LEU A 184 13.06 -14.98 -6.40
CA LEU A 184 13.19 -14.05 -5.29
C LEU A 184 13.23 -14.80 -3.96
N SER A 185 13.62 -14.08 -2.91
CA SER A 185 13.76 -14.57 -1.53
C SER A 185 12.93 -13.74 -0.55
N GLU A 186 12.90 -14.17 0.71
CA GLU A 186 12.30 -13.39 1.81
C GLU A 186 12.86 -11.95 1.89
N SER A 187 14.15 -11.77 1.58
CA SER A 187 14.83 -10.47 1.63
C SER A 187 14.37 -9.48 0.55
N ASP A 188 13.67 -9.96 -0.48
CA ASP A 188 13.12 -9.14 -1.56
C ASP A 188 11.72 -8.61 -1.22
N VAL A 189 11.04 -9.22 -0.23
CA VAL A 189 9.75 -8.76 0.31
C VAL A 189 9.96 -7.45 1.07
N HIS A 190 9.09 -6.48 0.83
CA HIS A 190 9.22 -5.11 1.31
C HIS A 190 7.90 -4.61 1.93
N ASP A 191 7.92 -3.39 2.47
CA ASP A 191 6.71 -2.76 2.99
C ASP A 191 5.65 -2.67 1.88
N VAL A 192 4.42 -3.01 2.24
CA VAL A 192 3.34 -3.23 1.29
C VAL A 192 2.55 -1.93 1.05
N ILE A 193 1.70 -1.96 0.03
CA ILE A 193 0.47 -1.17 0.04
C ILE A 193 -0.64 -2.07 0.61
N ASN A 194 -1.32 -1.60 1.65
CA ASN A 194 -2.41 -2.34 2.30
C ASN A 194 -3.74 -1.99 1.62
N ILE A 195 -4.05 -2.67 0.53
CA ILE A 195 -5.26 -2.41 -0.25
C ILE A 195 -6.52 -2.77 0.54
N PHE A 196 -7.54 -1.92 0.42
CA PHE A 196 -8.83 -1.96 1.12
C PHE A 196 -8.77 -1.79 2.65
N GLN A 197 -7.58 -1.75 3.25
CA GLN A 197 -7.43 -1.60 4.70
C GLN A 197 -7.68 -0.15 5.12
N VAL A 198 -8.46 0.04 6.20
CA VAL A 198 -8.65 1.35 6.81
C VAL A 198 -7.68 1.53 7.97
N THR A 199 -6.86 2.59 7.90
CA THR A 199 -5.90 2.90 8.97
C THR A 199 -5.75 4.39 9.20
N GLY A 200 -5.13 4.75 10.32
CA GLY A 200 -4.76 6.13 10.61
C GLY A 200 -3.80 6.22 11.79
N LEU A 201 -3.55 7.46 12.21
CA LEU A 201 -2.79 7.78 13.42
C LEU A 201 -3.71 8.52 14.40
N ASP A 202 -3.77 8.07 15.64
CA ASP A 202 -4.56 8.74 16.67
C ASP A 202 -3.96 10.09 17.09
N ALA A 203 -4.62 10.80 18.01
CA ALA A 203 -4.14 12.10 18.52
C ALA A 203 -2.75 12.04 19.21
N LYS A 204 -2.24 10.85 19.52
CA LYS A 204 -0.88 10.63 20.07
C LYS A 204 0.11 10.16 19.00
N GLY A 205 -0.30 10.07 17.74
CA GLY A 205 0.51 9.58 16.62
C GLY A 205 0.65 8.07 16.56
N ARG A 206 -0.25 7.30 17.18
CA ARG A 206 -0.19 5.82 17.22
C ARG A 206 -1.05 5.22 16.13
N TYR A 207 -0.54 4.17 15.49
CA TYR A 207 -1.22 3.45 14.42
C TYR A 207 -2.47 2.70 14.90
N PHE A 208 -3.57 2.82 14.16
CA PHE A 208 -4.81 2.06 14.37
C PHE A 208 -5.32 1.45 13.07
N MET A 209 -6.20 0.46 13.19
CA MET A 209 -6.87 -0.19 12.07
C MET A 209 -8.38 -0.24 12.34
N ASN A 210 -9.18 0.01 11.30
CA ASN A 210 -10.64 -0.07 11.32
C ASN A 210 -11.13 -1.18 10.37
N PRO A 211 -12.39 -1.63 10.51
CA PRO A 211 -12.99 -2.58 9.57
C PRO A 211 -12.91 -2.08 8.12
N CYS A 212 -12.61 -3.01 7.21
CA CYS A 212 -12.64 -2.75 5.77
C CYS A 212 -14.08 -2.43 5.32
N PRO A 213 -14.31 -1.33 4.57
CA PRO A 213 -15.64 -0.92 4.11
C PRO A 213 -16.04 -1.62 2.80
N ALA A 214 -15.16 -2.45 2.21
CA ALA A 214 -15.39 -3.05 0.90
C ALA A 214 -16.57 -4.01 0.90
N GLU A 215 -17.41 -3.87 -0.11
CA GLU A 215 -18.51 -4.76 -0.43
C GLU A 215 -18.14 -5.74 -1.56
N SER A 216 -19.09 -6.60 -1.93
CA SER A 216 -18.93 -7.49 -3.08
C SER A 216 -18.79 -6.67 -4.36
N GLY A 217 -17.68 -6.84 -5.06
CA GLY A 217 -17.40 -6.19 -6.35
C GLY A 217 -16.60 -4.89 -6.26
N ASP A 218 -16.33 -4.38 -5.05
CA ASP A 218 -15.37 -3.29 -4.87
C ASP A 218 -14.00 -3.67 -5.40
N HIS A 219 -13.29 -2.68 -5.96
CA HIS A 219 -12.02 -2.91 -6.62
C HIS A 219 -11.15 -1.65 -6.71
N ILE A 220 -9.86 -1.91 -6.90
CA ILE A 220 -8.86 -0.92 -7.29
C ILE A 220 -8.19 -1.39 -8.58
N GLU A 221 -7.95 -0.45 -9.50
CA GLU A 221 -7.27 -0.71 -10.78
C GLU A 221 -5.97 0.05 -10.88
N PHE A 222 -4.96 -0.62 -11.43
CA PHE A 222 -3.64 -0.09 -11.69
C PHE A 222 -3.32 -0.18 -13.18
N LEU A 223 -2.77 0.88 -13.75
CA LEU A 223 -2.02 0.80 -15.01
C LEU A 223 -0.56 0.43 -14.69
N ALA A 224 -0.04 -0.61 -15.34
CA ALA A 224 1.37 -0.94 -15.31
C ALA A 224 2.18 0.06 -16.13
N GLU A 225 3.01 0.87 -15.46
CA GLU A 225 3.89 1.86 -16.13
C GLU A 225 5.15 1.19 -16.69
N GLN A 226 5.44 -0.02 -16.22
CA GLN A 226 6.55 -0.86 -16.60
C GLN A 226 6.10 -2.32 -16.57
N ASP A 227 6.92 -3.22 -17.11
CA ASP A 227 6.74 -4.64 -16.84
C ASP A 227 6.95 -4.88 -15.34
N VAL A 228 5.93 -5.36 -14.65
CA VAL A 228 5.93 -5.56 -13.20
C VAL A 228 5.75 -7.03 -12.83
N LEU A 229 6.42 -7.42 -11.75
CA LEU A 229 6.07 -8.59 -10.96
C LEU A 229 5.30 -8.08 -9.75
N MET A 230 4.09 -8.59 -9.53
CA MET A 230 3.26 -8.26 -8.38
C MET A 230 3.10 -9.50 -7.50
N ALA A 231 3.03 -9.32 -6.19
CA ALA A 231 2.64 -10.37 -5.26
C ALA A 231 1.63 -9.83 -4.26
N LEU A 232 0.49 -10.50 -4.15
CA LEU A 232 -0.58 -10.17 -3.22
C LEU A 232 -0.70 -11.28 -2.18
N SER A 233 -0.86 -10.89 -0.93
CA SER A 233 -1.27 -11.79 0.14
C SER A 233 -2.63 -11.37 0.69
N THR A 234 -3.52 -12.34 0.90
CA THR A 234 -4.81 -12.11 1.56
C THR A 234 -4.69 -12.38 3.05
N LEU A 235 -5.16 -11.44 3.86
CA LEU A 235 -5.20 -11.60 5.32
C LEU A 235 -6.47 -12.30 5.78
N SER A 236 -6.48 -12.79 7.01
CA SER A 236 -7.74 -13.10 7.70
C SER A 236 -7.74 -12.37 9.01
N ILE A 237 -8.39 -11.21 9.01
CA ILE A 237 -8.68 -10.48 10.23
C ILE A 237 -10.09 -10.93 10.66
N ARG A 238 -10.23 -12.03 11.40
CA ARG A 238 -11.53 -12.34 12.05
C ARG A 238 -11.34 -12.96 13.43
N PRO A 239 -12.11 -12.53 14.44
CA PRO A 239 -12.66 -13.44 15.42
C PRO A 239 -13.97 -14.02 14.87
N ARG A 240 -13.92 -15.29 14.45
CA ARG A 240 -15.05 -16.22 14.22
C ARG A 240 -16.15 -15.75 13.24
N HIS A 241 -16.13 -16.33 12.04
CA HIS A 241 -17.23 -17.10 11.41
C HIS A 241 -16.81 -17.42 9.97
N ARG A 242 -17.04 -18.68 9.56
CA ARG A 242 -16.59 -19.30 8.30
C ARG A 242 -17.16 -18.55 7.10
N CYS A 243 -16.35 -18.39 6.04
CA CYS A 243 -16.87 -18.29 4.67
C CYS A 243 -15.98 -19.16 3.78
N HIS A 244 -16.63 -20.10 3.09
CA HIS A 244 -16.01 -20.98 2.10
C HIS A 244 -15.94 -20.27 0.75
N GLY A 245 -14.84 -20.50 0.03
CA GLY A 245 -14.82 -20.68 -1.42
C GLY A 245 -15.02 -19.46 -2.33
N ILE A 246 -14.04 -19.29 -3.22
CA ILE A 246 -14.09 -18.62 -4.53
C ILE A 246 -13.90 -17.08 -4.49
N ILE A 247 -12.72 -16.65 -4.95
CA ILE A 247 -12.45 -15.39 -5.68
C ILE A 247 -12.15 -15.81 -7.13
#